data_AF-A0A0S8FMJ0-F1
#
_entry.id   AF-A0A0S8FMJ0-F1
#
_cell.length_a   1.000
_cell.length_b   1.000
_cell.length_c   1.000
_cell.angle_alpha   90.00
_cell.angle_beta   90.00
_cell.angle_gamma   90.00
#
_symmetry.space_group_name_H-M   'P 1'
#
loop_
_entity.id
_entity.type
_entity.pdbx_description
1 polymer ?
#
loop_
_entity_poly.entity_id
_entity_poly.type
_entity_poly.pdbx_seq_one_letter_code
_entity_poly.pdbx_strand_id
1 'polypeptide(L)'
;MGIFTRLRDIIGSNINAMLDKAEDPEKLIRLMIQEMEDTLVEIKASCAGAMAARKRVERATEAARARAEEWDGKARLAVEKGRDDLAREALLEKRRYRERAEALERELAECDALV
;
A
#
# COMPACT_ATOMS: atom_id res chain seq x y z
N MET A 1 11.01 -12.69 -3.41
CA MET A 1 10.62 -13.95 -4.09
C MET A 1 9.14 -14.18 -3.81
N GLY A 2 8.29 -13.78 -4.74
CA GLY A 2 6.85 -13.65 -4.52
C GLY A 2 6.11 -14.98 -4.48
N ILE A 3 4.94 -14.98 -3.86
CA ILE A 3 4.01 -16.12 -3.71
C ILE A 3 3.67 -16.75 -5.08
N PHE A 4 3.67 -15.94 -6.14
CA PHE A 4 3.51 -16.37 -7.53
C PHE A 4 4.58 -17.35 -8.03
N THR A 5 5.85 -17.18 -7.63
CA THR A 5 6.91 -18.12 -8.03
C THR A 5 6.73 -19.45 -7.31
N ARG A 6 6.33 -19.44 -6.03
CA ARG A 6 5.98 -20.67 -5.30
C ARG A 6 4.80 -21.40 -5.92
N LEU A 7 3.73 -20.70 -6.31
CA LEU A 7 2.58 -21.33 -6.95
C LEU A 7 2.98 -21.99 -8.29
N ARG A 8 3.75 -21.27 -9.12
CA ARG A 8 4.29 -21.81 -10.38
C ARG A 8 5.25 -22.99 -10.15
N ASP A 9 6.09 -22.94 -9.13
CA ASP A 9 7.05 -24.00 -8.81
C ASP A 9 6.34 -25.25 -8.25
N ILE A 10 5.30 -25.07 -7.42
CA ILE A 10 4.42 -26.15 -6.91
C ILE A 10 3.69 -26.84 -8.07
N ILE A 11 3.18 -26.07 -9.02
CA ILE A 11 2.50 -26.55 -10.23
C ILE A 11 3.50 -27.23 -11.18
N GLY A 12 4.65 -26.61 -11.44
CA GLY A 12 5.60 -27.06 -12.45
C GLY A 12 6.41 -28.31 -12.09
N SER A 13 6.72 -28.53 -10.80
CA SER A 13 7.65 -29.62 -10.41
C SER A 13 6.96 -30.92 -9.98
N ASN A 14 5.65 -30.92 -9.69
CA ASN A 14 5.00 -32.08 -9.08
C ASN A 14 3.74 -32.59 -9.82
N ILE A 15 3.19 -31.81 -10.75
CA ILE A 15 1.95 -32.19 -11.47
C ILE A 15 2.10 -33.45 -12.31
N ASN A 16 3.21 -33.62 -13.04
CA ASN A 16 3.42 -34.82 -13.86
C ASN A 16 3.48 -36.10 -13.00
N ALA A 17 4.18 -36.05 -11.87
CA ALA A 17 4.29 -37.19 -10.96
C ALA A 17 2.99 -37.49 -10.18
N MET A 18 2.16 -36.46 -9.93
CA MET A 18 0.84 -36.59 -9.32
C MET A 18 -0.18 -37.16 -10.32
N LEU A 19 -0.14 -36.74 -11.58
CA LEU A 19 -0.99 -37.23 -12.67
C LEU A 19 -0.68 -38.68 -13.02
N ASP A 20 0.60 -39.06 -13.06
CA ASP A 20 1.03 -40.45 -13.32
C ASP A 20 0.55 -41.45 -12.25
N LYS A 21 0.18 -40.97 -11.06
CA LYS A 21 -0.34 -41.76 -9.93
C LYS A 21 -1.84 -41.55 -9.67
N ALA A 22 -2.49 -40.66 -10.40
CA ALA A 22 -3.89 -40.32 -10.19
C ALA A 22 -4.79 -41.40 -10.81
N GLU A 23 -5.70 -41.95 -10.02
CA GLU A 23 -6.68 -42.96 -10.46
C GLU A 23 -7.68 -42.37 -11.47
N ASP A 24 -7.95 -41.06 -11.37
CA ASP A 24 -8.74 -40.27 -12.32
C ASP A 24 -8.06 -38.89 -12.55
N PRO A 25 -7.19 -38.77 -13.55
CA PRO A 25 -6.46 -37.53 -13.84
C PRO A 25 -7.37 -36.40 -14.31
N GLU A 26 -8.52 -36.70 -14.93
CA GLU A 26 -9.46 -35.69 -15.39
C GLU A 26 -10.14 -34.99 -14.21
N LYS A 27 -10.57 -35.77 -13.20
CA LYS A 27 -11.12 -35.22 -11.96
C LYS A 27 -10.10 -34.37 -11.21
N LEU A 28 -8.84 -34.82 -11.15
CA LEU A 28 -7.77 -34.08 -10.49
C LEU A 28 -7.54 -32.72 -11.15
N ILE A 29 -7.47 -32.67 -12.49
CA ILE A 29 -7.34 -31.40 -13.23
C ILE A 29 -8.52 -30.47 -12.97
N ARG A 30 -9.77 -30.97 -12.94
CA ARG A 30 -10.95 -30.15 -12.63
C ARG A 30 -10.88 -29.52 -11.24
N LEU A 31 -10.44 -30.27 -10.23
CA LEU A 31 -10.26 -29.75 -8.87
C LEU A 31 -9.15 -28.69 -8.80
N MET A 32 -8.05 -28.89 -9.53
CA MET A 32 -6.96 -27.90 -9.60
C MET A 32 -7.41 -26.60 -10.28
N ILE A 33 -8.20 -26.68 -11.35
CA ILE A 33 -8.75 -25.49 -12.01
C ILE A 33 -9.64 -24.72 -11.03
N GLN A 34 -10.51 -25.42 -10.29
CA GLN A 34 -11.38 -24.78 -9.30
C GLN A 34 -10.57 -24.08 -8.19
N GLU A 35 -9.53 -24.74 -7.66
CA GLU A 35 -8.65 -24.15 -6.63
C GLU A 35 -7.88 -22.92 -7.17
N MET A 36 -7.48 -22.96 -8.44
CA MET A 36 -6.84 -21.81 -9.11
C MET A 36 -7.83 -20.64 -9.30
N GLU A 37 -9.09 -20.92 -9.64
CA GLU A 37 -10.14 -19.91 -9.74
C GLU A 37 -10.45 -19.27 -8.38
N ASP A 38 -10.55 -20.07 -7.33
CA ASP A 38 -10.75 -19.60 -5.96
C ASP A 38 -9.57 -18.72 -5.51
N THR A 39 -8.34 -19.19 -5.75
CA THR A 39 -7.11 -18.43 -5.48
C THR A 39 -7.08 -17.11 -6.26
N LEU A 40 -7.54 -17.10 -7.51
CA LEU A 40 -7.62 -15.88 -8.32
C LEU A 40 -8.58 -14.86 -7.71
N VAL A 41 -9.72 -15.30 -7.17
CA VAL A 41 -10.67 -14.43 -6.48
C VAL A 41 -10.05 -13.85 -5.20
N GLU A 42 -9.36 -14.65 -4.41
CA GLU A 42 -8.66 -14.19 -3.21
C GLU A 42 -7.58 -13.15 -3.52
N ILE A 43 -6.77 -13.39 -4.55
CA ILE A 43 -5.72 -12.45 -4.99
C ILE A 43 -6.35 -11.12 -5.44
N LYS A 44 -7.45 -11.17 -6.19
CA LYS A 44 -8.16 -9.94 -6.60
C LYS A 44 -8.67 -9.15 -5.39
N ALA A 45 -9.24 -9.83 -4.40
CA ALA A 45 -9.71 -9.20 -3.17
C ALA A 45 -8.55 -8.58 -2.36
N SER A 46 -7.43 -9.29 -2.25
CA SER A 46 -6.21 -8.81 -1.60
C SER A 46 -5.64 -7.56 -2.29
N CYS A 47 -5.55 -7.60 -3.62
CA CYS A 47 -5.12 -6.46 -4.44
C CYS A 47 -6.04 -5.24 -4.25
N ALA A 48 -7.36 -5.44 -4.29
CA ALA A 48 -8.31 -4.37 -4.02
C ALA A 48 -8.13 -3.77 -2.60
N GLY A 49 -7.84 -4.63 -1.61
CA GLY A 49 -7.51 -4.21 -0.24
C GLY A 49 -6.24 -3.35 -0.18
N ALA A 50 -5.18 -3.76 -0.87
CA ALA A 50 -3.92 -3.02 -0.96
C ALA A 50 -4.11 -1.66 -1.65
N MET A 51 -4.84 -1.61 -2.76
CA MET A 51 -5.19 -0.37 -3.46
C MET A 51 -5.98 0.59 -2.56
N ALA A 52 -6.93 0.08 -1.77
CA ALA A 52 -7.69 0.88 -0.83
C ALA A 52 -6.81 1.42 0.31
N ALA A 53 -5.88 0.62 0.83
CA ALA A 53 -4.92 1.04 1.85
C ALA A 53 -4.02 2.17 1.31
N ARG A 54 -3.41 1.98 0.13
CA ARG A 54 -2.65 3.02 -0.57
C ARG A 54 -3.45 4.31 -0.69
N LYS A 55 -4.72 4.25 -1.12
CA LYS A 55 -5.54 5.45 -1.28
C LYS A 55 -5.82 6.18 0.04
N ARG A 56 -5.87 5.45 1.17
CA ARG A 56 -5.98 6.10 2.49
C ARG A 56 -4.69 6.83 2.87
N VAL A 57 -3.53 6.20 2.67
CA VAL A 57 -2.21 6.82 2.97
C VAL A 57 -1.98 8.05 2.09
N GLU A 58 -2.34 7.98 0.81
CA GLU A 58 -2.27 9.12 -0.11
C GLU A 58 -3.09 10.31 0.40
N ARG A 59 -4.37 10.09 0.75
CA ARG A 59 -5.23 11.15 1.32
C ARG A 59 -4.68 11.70 2.64
N ALA A 60 -4.11 10.86 3.49
CA ALA A 60 -3.50 11.29 4.75
C ALA A 60 -2.25 12.16 4.51
N THR A 61 -1.46 11.80 3.49
CA THR A 61 -0.29 12.56 3.05
C THR A 61 -0.69 13.95 2.55
N GLU A 62 -1.68 14.01 1.66
CA GLU A 62 -2.23 15.28 1.15
C GLU A 62 -2.76 16.16 2.28
N ALA A 63 -3.50 15.58 3.23
CA ALA A 63 -4.02 16.32 4.38
C ALA A 63 -2.88 16.87 5.28
N ALA A 64 -1.82 16.10 5.50
CA ALA A 64 -0.66 16.56 6.28
C ALA A 64 0.10 17.70 5.57
N ARG A 65 0.28 17.60 4.25
CA ARG A 65 0.88 18.66 3.42
C ARG A 65 0.05 19.96 3.48
N ALA A 66 -1.27 19.84 3.30
CA ALA A 66 -2.18 20.99 3.37
C ALA A 66 -2.13 21.68 4.74
N ARG A 67 -2.02 20.92 5.84
CA ARG A 67 -1.83 21.49 7.19
C ARG A 67 -0.49 22.21 7.34
N ALA A 68 0.59 21.66 6.78
CA ALA A 68 1.89 22.33 6.80
C ALA A 68 1.85 23.67 6.04
N GLU A 69 1.15 23.72 4.90
CA GLU A 69 0.93 24.97 4.15
C GLU A 69 0.07 25.98 4.91
N GLU A 70 -1.01 25.52 5.58
CA GLU A 70 -1.85 26.37 6.43
C GLU A 70 -1.02 27.04 7.55
N TRP A 71 -0.14 26.26 8.19
CA TRP A 71 0.76 26.79 9.21
C TRP A 71 1.84 27.72 8.66
N ASP A 72 2.31 27.49 7.42
CA ASP A 72 3.20 28.44 6.74
C ASP A 72 2.51 29.79 6.52
N GLY A 73 1.26 29.78 6.06
CA GLY A 73 0.46 30.99 5.89
C GLY A 73 0.26 31.74 7.22
N LYS A 74 -0.04 31.02 8.30
CA LYS A 74 -0.15 31.60 9.66
C LYS A 74 1.16 32.20 10.14
N ALA A 75 2.29 31.53 9.90
CA ALA A 75 3.60 32.05 10.26
C ALA A 75 3.92 33.35 9.51
N ARG A 76 3.68 33.40 8.20
CA ARG A 76 3.86 34.62 7.39
C ARG A 76 3.00 35.76 7.89
N LEU A 77 1.71 35.51 8.15
CA LEU A 77 0.79 36.51 8.68
C LEU A 77 1.21 37.03 10.07
N ALA A 78 1.77 36.16 10.92
CA ALA A 78 2.28 36.56 12.22
C ALA A 78 3.50 37.48 12.08
N VAL A 79 4.44 37.17 11.18
CA VAL A 79 5.59 38.02 10.86
C VAL A 79 5.13 39.38 10.32
N GLU A 80 4.19 39.40 9.37
CA GLU A 80 3.64 40.66 8.82
C GLU A 80 3.01 41.55 9.91
N LYS A 81 2.47 40.93 10.97
CA LYS A 81 1.88 41.62 12.12
C LYS A 81 2.88 41.91 13.24
N GLY A 82 4.17 41.61 13.06
CA GLY A 82 5.22 41.81 14.06
C GLY A 82 5.09 40.91 15.29
N ARG A 83 4.42 39.76 15.16
CA ARG A 83 4.19 38.79 16.24
C ARG A 83 5.13 37.60 16.09
N ASP A 84 6.40 37.83 16.43
CA ASP A 84 7.50 36.88 16.25
C ASP A 84 7.39 35.61 17.09
N ASP A 85 6.70 35.69 18.23
CA ASP A 85 6.36 34.56 19.11
C ASP A 85 5.39 33.60 18.41
N LEU A 86 4.28 34.12 17.89
CA LEU A 86 3.28 33.33 17.15
C LEU A 86 3.85 32.79 15.83
N ALA A 87 4.75 33.55 15.18
CA ALA A 87 5.43 33.08 13.99
C ALA A 87 6.30 31.84 14.29
N ARG A 88 7.04 31.85 15.40
CA ARG A 88 7.85 30.70 15.83
C ARG A 88 6.99 29.49 16.16
N GLU A 89 5.89 29.67 16.88
CA GLU A 89 4.96 28.58 17.19
C GLU A 89 4.34 27.97 15.92
N ALA A 90 3.90 28.82 14.99
CA ALA A 90 3.37 28.36 13.71
C ALA A 90 4.42 27.58 12.88
N LEU A 91 5.68 28.00 12.91
CA LEU A 91 6.77 27.28 12.23
C LEU A 91 7.08 25.92 12.89
N LEU A 92 6.94 25.80 14.22
CA LEU A 92 7.08 24.53 14.92
C LEU A 92 5.97 23.55 14.49
N GLU A 93 4.72 24.00 14.44
CA GLU A 93 3.61 23.17 13.97
C GLU A 93 3.75 22.82 12.48
N LYS A 94 4.15 23.77 11.62
CA LYS A 94 4.48 23.49 10.22
C LYS A 94 5.51 22.36 10.11
N ARG A 95 6.60 22.44 10.88
CA ARG A 95 7.66 21.42 10.88
C ARG A 95 7.11 20.05 11.28
N ARG A 96 6.28 19.98 12.32
CA ARG A 96 5.64 18.74 12.76
C ARG A 96 4.77 18.10 11.67
N TYR A 97 3.94 18.90 10.99
CA TYR A 97 3.10 18.38 9.91
C TYR A 97 3.91 17.99 8.67
N ARG A 98 5.02 18.69 8.41
CA ARG A 98 5.96 18.33 7.34
C ARG A 98 6.65 17.00 7.62
N GLU A 99 7.20 16.80 8.81
CA GLU A 99 7.83 15.53 9.21
C GLU A 99 6.82 14.37 9.13
N ARG A 100 5.55 14.61 9.50
CA ARG A 100 4.47 13.64 9.34
C ARG A 100 4.18 13.33 7.86
N ALA A 101 4.13 14.34 7.00
CA ALA A 101 3.93 14.14 5.56
C ALA A 101 5.08 13.32 4.97
N GLU A 102 6.33 13.63 5.31
CA GLU A 102 7.51 12.89 4.86
C GLU A 102 7.51 11.42 5.34
N ALA A 103 6.97 11.13 6.53
CA ALA A 103 6.80 9.77 7.00
C ALA A 103 5.73 9.01 6.20
N LEU A 104 4.58 9.64 5.95
CA LEU A 104 3.49 9.06 5.16
C LEU A 104 3.88 8.87 3.69
N GLU A 105 4.74 9.73 3.14
CA GLU A 105 5.30 9.56 1.79
C GLU A 105 6.17 8.32 1.66
N ARG A 106 6.94 7.97 2.70
CA ARG A 106 7.72 6.72 2.73
C ARG A 106 6.79 5.52 2.79
N GLU A 107 5.77 5.56 3.65
CA GLU A 107 4.75 4.50 3.73
C GLU A 107 3.99 4.33 2.41
N LEU A 108 3.68 5.44 1.73
CA LEU A 108 3.04 5.40 0.41
C LEU A 108 3.96 4.77 -0.64
N ALA A 109 5.25 5.10 -0.63
CA ALA A 109 6.23 4.50 -1.54
C ALA A 109 6.39 2.99 -1.29
N GLU A 110 6.34 2.55 -0.03
CA GLU A 110 6.30 1.13 0.33
C GLU A 110 5.03 0.45 -0.17
N CYS A 111 3.87 1.11 -0.05
CA CYS A 111 2.60 0.62 -0.60
C CYS A 111 2.63 0.51 -2.13
N ASP A 112 3.25 1.48 -2.82
CA ASP A 112 3.39 1.47 -4.28
C ASP A 112 4.34 0.38 -4.78
N ALA A 113 5.27 -0.10 -3.95
CA ALA A 113 6.12 -1.24 -4.29
C ALA A 113 5.40 -2.60 -4.14
N LEU A 114 4.27 -2.64 -3.44
CA LEU A 114 3.46 -3.85 -3.20
C LEU A 114 2.36 -4.07 -4.25
N VAL A 115 1.93 -3.00 -4.93
CA VAL A 115 0.91 -3.02 -5.99
C VAL A 115 1.57 -3.08 -7.35
#